data_AF-A0A1V6V1E3-F1
#
_entry.id   AF-A0A1V6V1E3-F1
#
_cell.length_a   1.000
_cell.length_b   1.000
_cell.length_c   1.000
_cell.angle_alpha   90.00
_cell.angle_beta   90.00
_cell.angle_gamma   90.00
#
_symmetry.space_group_name_H-M   'P 1'
#
loop_
_entity.id
_entity.type
_entity.pdbx_description
1 polymer ?
#
loop_
_entity_poly.entity_id
_entity_poly.type
_entity_poly.pdbx_seq_one_letter_code
_entity_poly.pdbx_strand_id
1 'polypeptide(L)'
;MSRSAADATRFTATGPYANSKTAGAYQAPDFVKTSNKKQSPQELGPSGQPETPKEKVERLRAQARAARKAQAAGSGTDRWIETGRKFANKAHKGMVYSLIAASGVCGVLTIYSMVSLTLYNRRQRTLWIAKELETLKQAEIACANGTATIEQEELLKKERIGEIMKQKREEEKAQKPWAKAKRFLFEKLNMEDTGANAAPVLAIEGADQTQGSVMEAVQAKQALDAASAKTGAPLPGQLDVMAENVEQAAKAKTSSWTSWLTGR
;
A
#
# COMPACT_ATOMS: atom_id res chain seq x y z
N MET A 1 -6.55 33.02 73.05
CA MET A 1 -5.29 33.65 72.59
C MET A 1 -5.37 33.85 71.09
N SER A 2 -5.55 35.10 70.69
CA SER A 2 -5.68 35.56 69.30
C SER A 2 -4.36 35.32 68.57
N ARG A 3 -4.36 34.39 67.61
CA ARG A 3 -3.20 34.17 66.73
C ARG A 3 -3.19 35.29 65.69
N SER A 4 -2.20 36.17 65.79
CA SER A 4 -2.01 37.31 64.88
C SER A 4 -1.64 36.80 63.48
N ALA A 5 -2.29 37.33 62.44
CA ALA A 5 -2.10 36.95 61.03
C ALA A 5 -0.70 37.26 60.48
N ALA A 6 0.15 37.94 61.25
CA ALA A 6 1.54 38.23 60.91
C ALA A 6 2.47 37.01 60.96
N ASP A 7 2.03 35.88 61.54
CA ASP A 7 2.83 34.64 61.61
C ASP A 7 2.72 33.76 60.34
N ALA A 8 1.82 34.11 59.41
CA ALA A 8 1.53 33.28 58.23
C ALA A 8 2.39 33.59 56.99
N THR A 9 3.22 34.65 57.00
CA THR A 9 4.03 35.04 55.82
C THR A 9 5.53 35.10 56.09
N ARG A 10 6.00 34.56 57.21
CA ARG A 10 7.44 34.46 57.47
C ARG A 10 7.97 33.13 56.96
N PHE A 11 8.34 33.14 55.67
CA PHE A 11 9.28 32.26 54.99
C PHE A 11 9.52 30.91 55.69
N THR A 12 8.73 29.92 55.28
CA THR A 12 8.98 28.50 55.53
C THR A 12 10.29 28.11 54.83
N ALA A 13 11.41 28.30 55.52
CA ALA A 13 12.68 27.70 55.14
C ALA A 13 12.55 26.17 55.26
N THR A 14 12.06 25.52 54.20
CA THR A 14 12.04 24.06 54.05
C THR A 14 13.42 23.56 53.61
N GLY A 15 14.43 23.89 54.40
CA GLY A 15 15.74 23.22 54.38
C GLY A 15 15.91 22.47 55.71
N PRO A 16 16.49 21.26 55.73
CA PRO A 16 16.63 20.50 56.96
C PRO A 16 17.55 21.24 57.94
N TYR A 17 16.97 21.76 59.03
CA TYR A 17 17.74 22.39 60.11
C TYR A 17 18.42 21.31 60.97
N ALA A 18 19.76 21.36 61.01
CA ALA A 18 20.63 20.39 61.67
C ALA A 18 20.74 20.55 63.20
N ASN A 19 19.76 21.16 63.88
CA ASN A 19 19.87 21.37 65.32
C ASN A 19 18.49 21.41 66.01
N SER A 20 17.78 20.27 66.02
CA SER A 20 16.71 20.04 66.99
C SER A 20 17.18 19.03 68.03
N LYS A 21 17.24 19.50 69.27
CA LYS A 21 17.64 18.75 70.46
C LYS A 21 16.58 17.68 70.75
N THR A 22 16.81 16.44 70.33
CA THR A 22 15.94 15.31 70.67
C THR A 22 16.21 14.86 72.10
N ALA A 23 15.38 15.32 73.04
CA ALA A 23 15.20 14.64 74.31
C ALA A 23 14.34 13.39 74.04
N GLY A 24 14.96 12.21 74.04
CA GLY A 24 14.25 10.95 73.83
C GLY A 24 15.07 9.93 73.05
N ALA A 25 15.77 9.08 73.79
CA ALA A 25 16.44 7.83 73.43
C ALA A 25 16.28 7.33 71.97
N TYR A 26 17.22 7.71 71.10
CA TYR A 26 17.67 6.86 70.01
C TYR A 26 19.09 6.41 70.33
N GLN A 27 19.22 5.10 70.55
CA GLN A 27 20.46 4.41 70.85
C GLN A 27 21.34 4.45 69.60
N ALA A 28 22.32 5.35 69.60
CA ALA A 28 23.36 5.37 68.58
C ALA A 28 24.14 4.03 68.64
N PRO A 29 24.58 3.49 67.49
CA PRO A 29 25.35 2.25 67.46
C PRO A 29 26.67 2.45 68.22
N ASP A 30 27.06 1.42 68.97
CA ASP A 30 28.19 1.35 69.92
C ASP A 30 29.60 1.53 69.31
N PHE A 31 29.75 2.23 68.19
CA PHE A 31 31.06 2.46 67.58
C PHE A 31 31.73 3.76 68.04
N VAL A 32 31.01 4.68 68.70
CA VAL A 32 31.52 6.03 69.04
C VAL A 32 31.91 6.18 70.51
N LYS A 33 31.67 5.16 71.36
CA LYS A 33 32.07 5.17 72.78
C LYS A 33 33.24 4.23 73.06
N THR A 34 34.39 4.46 72.43
CA THR A 34 35.70 4.04 72.98
C THR A 34 36.78 4.91 72.34
N SER A 35 37.09 6.04 72.96
CA SER A 35 38.40 6.70 72.80
C SER A 35 39.43 5.86 73.55
N ASN A 36 39.84 4.76 72.93
CA ASN A 36 41.05 4.04 73.30
C ASN A 36 41.87 3.87 72.02
N LYS A 37 43.11 4.36 72.04
CA LYS A 37 44.09 4.20 70.97
C LYS A 37 44.23 2.71 70.63
N LYS A 38 43.55 2.26 69.59
CA LYS A 38 43.88 1.03 68.87
C LYS A 38 43.87 1.39 67.40
N GLN A 39 45.03 1.20 66.78
CA GLN A 39 45.26 1.37 65.35
C GLN A 39 44.12 0.69 64.58
N SER A 40 43.42 1.45 63.75
CA SER A 40 42.55 0.92 62.72
C SER A 40 43.34 -0.07 61.86
N PRO A 41 42.83 -1.28 61.56
CA PRO A 41 43.45 -2.11 60.54
C PRO A 41 43.46 -1.30 59.24
N GLN A 42 44.64 -1.11 58.65
CA GLN A 42 44.73 -0.68 57.26
C GLN A 42 43.97 -1.74 56.46
N GLU A 43 42.77 -1.43 55.98
CA GLU A 43 42.09 -2.26 54.99
C GLU A 43 42.94 -2.17 53.72
N LEU A 44 43.76 -3.20 53.52
CA LEU A 44 44.54 -3.40 52.31
C LEU A 44 43.58 -3.40 51.12
N GLY A 45 43.95 -2.68 50.08
CA GLY A 45 43.22 -2.73 48.81
C GLY A 45 43.27 -4.13 48.20
N PRO A 46 42.58 -4.37 47.08
CA PRO A 46 42.55 -5.67 46.41
C PRO A 46 43.94 -6.23 46.04
N SER A 47 44.99 -5.39 46.07
CA SER A 47 46.40 -5.72 45.82
C SER A 47 47.26 -5.89 47.08
N GLY A 48 46.69 -5.82 48.29
CA GLY A 48 47.45 -5.99 49.53
C GLY A 48 48.26 -4.75 49.96
N GLN A 49 48.07 -3.61 49.29
CA GLN A 49 48.78 -2.35 49.57
C GLN A 49 47.85 -1.33 50.26
N PRO A 50 48.41 -0.38 51.05
CA PRO A 50 47.61 0.68 51.64
C PRO A 50 47.07 1.61 50.54
N GLU A 51 45.76 1.57 50.30
CA GLU A 51 45.08 2.37 49.27
C GLU A 51 45.31 3.88 49.49
N THR A 52 45.42 4.63 48.39
CA THR A 52 45.43 6.09 48.48
C THR A 52 44.05 6.60 48.94
N PRO A 53 43.95 7.73 49.66
CA PRO A 53 42.65 8.23 50.14
C PRO A 53 41.62 8.47 49.03
N LYS A 54 42.07 8.84 47.82
CA LYS A 54 41.20 9.02 46.65
C LYS A 54 40.62 7.69 46.15
N GLU A 55 41.47 6.68 46.08
CA GLU A 55 41.12 5.32 45.65
C GLU A 55 40.14 4.65 46.62
N LYS A 56 40.31 4.88 47.93
CA LYS A 56 39.35 4.42 48.95
C LYS A 56 37.94 5.00 48.76
N VAL A 57 37.84 6.29 48.44
CA VAL A 57 36.54 6.92 48.18
C VAL A 57 35.92 6.39 46.90
N GLU A 58 36.72 6.15 45.87
CA GLU A 58 36.23 5.55 44.63
C GLU A 58 35.73 4.11 44.84
N ARG A 59 36.47 3.30 45.60
CA ARG A 59 36.04 1.95 46.01
C ARG A 59 34.74 2.01 46.81
N LEU A 60 34.64 2.89 47.80
CA LEU A 60 33.42 3.04 48.60
C LEU A 60 32.23 3.50 47.77
N ARG A 61 32.44 4.41 46.80
CA ARG A 61 31.40 4.80 45.84
C ARG A 61 31.04 3.66 44.89
N ALA A 62 32.00 2.86 44.45
CA ALA A 62 31.75 1.68 43.63
C ALA A 62 30.97 0.62 44.42
N GLN A 63 31.35 0.37 45.67
CA GLN A 63 30.69 -0.56 46.59
C GLN A 63 29.29 -0.08 46.95
N ALA A 64 29.08 1.22 47.18
CA ALA A 64 27.75 1.79 47.40
C ALA A 64 26.86 1.68 46.15
N ARG A 65 27.39 1.95 44.95
CA ARG A 65 26.65 1.74 43.69
C ARG A 65 26.32 0.27 43.46
N ALA A 66 27.23 -0.64 43.78
CA ALA A 66 27.01 -2.08 43.70
C ALA A 66 25.96 -2.54 44.71
N ALA A 67 26.02 -2.05 45.96
CA ALA A 67 25.05 -2.37 47.01
C ALA A 67 23.64 -1.85 46.66
N ARG A 68 23.52 -0.64 46.11
CA ARG A 68 22.21 -0.13 45.64
C ARG A 68 21.64 -0.96 44.48
N LYS A 69 22.48 -1.42 43.55
CA LYS A 69 22.04 -2.34 42.48
C LYS A 69 21.65 -3.72 43.02
N ALA A 70 22.37 -4.23 44.02
CA ALA A 70 22.06 -5.50 44.67
C ALA A 70 20.77 -5.43 45.51
N GLN A 71 20.52 -4.32 46.20
CA GLN A 71 19.28 -4.06 46.94
C GLN A 71 18.09 -3.89 45.99
N ALA A 72 18.27 -3.18 44.86
CA ALA A 72 17.26 -3.09 43.82
C ALA A 72 16.95 -4.46 43.18
N ALA A 73 17.93 -5.35 43.11
CA ALA A 73 17.75 -6.73 42.63
C ALA A 73 17.44 -7.74 43.76
N GLY A 74 17.15 -7.26 44.98
CA GLY A 74 17.23 -8.01 46.23
C GLY A 74 16.10 -9.00 46.49
N SER A 75 15.04 -9.01 45.67
CA SER A 75 14.01 -10.05 45.75
C SER A 75 14.20 -11.03 44.60
N GLY A 76 14.43 -12.31 44.89
CA GLY A 76 14.55 -13.37 43.87
C GLY A 76 13.33 -13.43 42.95
N THR A 77 12.15 -13.06 43.47
CA THR A 77 10.91 -12.95 42.69
C THR A 77 10.95 -11.80 41.69
N ASP A 78 11.52 -10.65 42.05
CA ASP A 78 11.64 -9.48 41.15
C ASP A 78 12.57 -9.78 39.97
N ARG A 79 13.68 -10.48 40.24
CA ARG A 79 14.62 -10.94 39.20
C ARG A 79 13.97 -11.94 38.24
N TRP A 80 13.08 -12.81 38.73
CA TRP A 80 12.33 -13.74 37.88
C TRP A 80 11.29 -13.02 37.03
N ILE A 81 10.54 -12.08 37.59
CA ILE A 81 9.59 -11.23 36.86
C ILE A 81 10.30 -10.45 35.75
N GLU A 82 11.45 -9.86 36.05
CA GLU A 82 12.20 -9.06 35.08
C GLU A 82 12.79 -9.91 33.95
N THR A 83 13.16 -11.16 34.25
CA THR A 83 13.58 -12.15 33.24
C THR A 83 12.38 -12.60 32.41
N GLY A 84 11.23 -12.83 33.04
CA GLY A 84 9.97 -13.18 32.37
C GLY A 84 9.53 -12.10 31.39
N ARG A 85 9.63 -10.82 31.77
CA ARG A 85 9.30 -9.69 30.87
C ARG A 85 10.21 -9.65 29.64
N LYS A 86 11.50 -9.89 29.81
CA LYS A 86 12.46 -9.98 28.69
C LYS A 86 12.18 -11.18 27.80
N PHE A 87 11.83 -12.32 28.39
CA PHE A 87 11.49 -13.54 27.65
C PHE A 87 10.19 -13.36 26.84
N ALA A 88 9.13 -12.85 27.48
CA ALA A 88 7.85 -12.59 26.82
C ALA A 88 8.02 -11.63 25.62
N ASN A 89 8.79 -10.56 25.78
CA ASN A 89 9.09 -9.64 24.67
C ASN A 89 9.86 -10.32 23.53
N LYS A 90 10.76 -11.25 23.85
CA LYS A 90 11.54 -11.97 22.83
C LYS A 90 10.69 -13.04 22.13
N ALA A 91 9.83 -13.72 22.87
CA ALA A 91 8.87 -14.69 22.35
C ALA A 91 7.83 -14.01 21.44
N HIS A 92 7.27 -12.87 21.87
CA HIS A 92 6.32 -12.11 21.06
C HIS A 92 6.97 -11.63 19.75
N LYS A 93 8.18 -11.07 19.81
CA LYS A 93 8.92 -10.70 18.60
C LYS A 93 9.19 -11.91 17.70
N GLY A 94 9.63 -13.03 18.27
CA GLY A 94 9.85 -14.27 17.51
C GLY A 94 8.60 -14.76 16.80
N MET A 95 7.46 -14.74 17.49
CA MET A 95 6.16 -15.12 16.92
C MET A 95 5.74 -14.16 15.80
N VAL A 96 5.84 -12.84 16.00
CA VAL A 96 5.51 -11.86 14.96
C VAL A 96 6.36 -12.07 13.71
N TYR A 97 7.68 -12.24 13.87
CA TYR A 97 8.56 -12.49 12.73
C TYR A 97 8.29 -13.85 12.07
N SER A 98 7.92 -14.88 12.84
CA SER A 98 7.56 -16.17 12.23
C SER A 98 6.26 -16.07 11.42
N LEU A 99 5.24 -15.35 11.91
CA LEU A 99 4.01 -15.11 11.17
C LEU A 99 4.27 -14.30 9.90
N ILE A 100 5.13 -13.28 9.96
CA ILE A 100 5.51 -12.48 8.79
C ILE A 100 6.26 -13.35 7.75
N ALA A 101 7.15 -14.22 8.20
CA ALA A 101 7.90 -15.10 7.31
C ALA A 101 6.97 -16.14 6.67
N ALA A 102 6.09 -16.76 7.47
CA ALA A 102 5.13 -17.73 7.01
C ALA A 102 4.13 -17.13 6.00
N SER A 103 3.63 -15.91 6.25
CA SER A 103 2.75 -15.23 5.31
C SER A 103 3.46 -14.85 4.01
N GLY A 104 4.73 -14.44 4.09
CA GLY A 104 5.57 -14.20 2.91
C GLY A 104 5.76 -15.46 2.06
N VAL A 105 6.12 -16.59 2.67
CA VAL A 105 6.29 -17.88 1.97
C VAL A 105 4.98 -18.32 1.34
N CYS A 106 3.86 -18.19 2.07
CA CYS A 106 2.53 -18.48 1.54
C CYS A 106 2.23 -17.63 0.30
N GLY A 107 2.45 -16.32 0.36
CA GLY A 107 2.23 -15.41 -0.77
C GLY A 107 3.06 -15.77 -2.01
N VAL A 108 4.34 -16.11 -1.83
CA VAL A 108 5.21 -16.55 -2.94
C VAL A 108 4.70 -17.85 -3.55
N LEU A 109 4.27 -18.81 -2.74
CA LEU A 109 3.67 -20.07 -3.23
C LEU A 109 2.40 -19.82 -4.05
N THR A 110 1.55 -18.87 -3.65
CA THR A 110 0.33 -18.53 -4.40
C THR A 110 0.66 -17.97 -5.77
N ILE A 111 1.62 -17.02 -5.84
CA ILE A 111 2.05 -16.43 -7.11
C ILE A 111 2.69 -17.49 -8.00
N TYR A 112 3.56 -18.34 -7.44
CA TYR A 112 4.18 -19.43 -8.17
C TYR A 112 3.14 -20.40 -8.74
N SER A 113 2.14 -20.78 -7.95
CA SER A 113 1.03 -21.64 -8.38
C SER A 113 0.24 -21.01 -9.53
N MET A 114 -0.12 -19.73 -9.40
CA MET A 114 -0.87 -19.01 -10.42
C MET A 114 -0.09 -18.89 -11.74
N VAL A 115 1.21 -18.59 -11.66
CA VAL A 115 2.08 -18.48 -12.85
C VAL A 115 2.26 -19.85 -13.50
N SER A 116 2.50 -20.90 -12.72
CA SER A 116 2.65 -22.27 -13.21
C SER A 116 1.41 -22.74 -13.96
N LEU A 117 0.22 -22.54 -13.38
CA LEU A 117 -1.05 -22.88 -14.03
C LEU A 117 -1.28 -22.10 -15.31
N THR A 118 -0.92 -20.81 -15.32
CA THR A 118 -1.09 -19.94 -16.49
C THR A 118 -0.18 -20.36 -17.64
N LEU A 119 1.09 -20.66 -17.36
CA LEU A 119 2.04 -21.12 -18.37
C LEU A 119 1.65 -22.49 -18.94
N TYR A 120 1.20 -23.40 -18.09
CA TYR A 120 0.70 -24.71 -18.53
C TYR A 120 -0.53 -24.56 -19.43
N ASN A 121 -1.53 -23.79 -19.02
CA ASN A 121 -2.71 -23.52 -19.85
C ASN A 121 -2.37 -22.82 -21.15
N ARG A 122 -1.41 -21.89 -21.14
CA ARG A 122 -0.95 -21.21 -22.35
C ARG A 122 -0.32 -22.21 -23.32
N ARG A 123 0.50 -23.14 -22.84
CA ARG A 123 1.10 -24.20 -23.69
C ARG A 123 0.04 -25.15 -24.27
N GLN A 124 -0.91 -25.60 -23.46
CA GLN A 124 -2.00 -26.46 -23.94
C GLN A 124 -2.86 -25.75 -24.98
N ARG A 125 -3.18 -24.47 -24.74
CA ARG A 125 -3.90 -23.64 -25.72
C ARG A 125 -3.11 -23.47 -27.02
N THR A 126 -1.79 -23.25 -26.97
CA THR A 126 -1.00 -23.12 -28.21
C THR A 126 -0.99 -24.40 -29.03
N LEU A 127 -0.93 -25.57 -28.38
CA LEU A 127 -0.99 -26.85 -29.07
C LEU A 127 -2.38 -27.12 -29.65
N TRP A 128 -3.43 -26.78 -28.91
CA TRP A 128 -4.80 -26.89 -29.40
C TRP A 128 -5.05 -25.95 -30.59
N ILE A 129 -4.61 -24.69 -30.51
CA ILE A 129 -4.71 -23.71 -31.60
C ILE A 129 -3.93 -24.17 -32.83
N ALA A 130 -2.74 -24.74 -32.66
CA ALA A 130 -1.94 -25.24 -33.79
C ALA A 130 -2.69 -26.35 -34.54
N LYS A 131 -3.30 -27.31 -33.81
CA LYS A 131 -4.13 -28.36 -34.41
C LYS A 131 -5.36 -27.79 -35.12
N GLU A 132 -6.03 -26.83 -34.50
CA GLU A 132 -7.21 -26.19 -35.09
C GLU A 132 -6.84 -25.40 -36.37
N LEU A 133 -5.67 -24.75 -36.39
CA LEU A 133 -5.19 -24.09 -37.61
C LEU A 133 -4.82 -25.09 -38.71
N GLU A 134 -4.29 -26.26 -38.35
CA GLU A 134 -4.02 -27.34 -39.32
C GLU A 134 -5.32 -27.89 -39.91
N THR A 135 -6.36 -28.12 -39.10
CA THR A 135 -7.66 -28.59 -39.59
C THR A 135 -8.33 -27.58 -40.52
N LEU A 136 -8.26 -26.28 -40.19
CA LEU A 136 -8.76 -25.21 -41.04
C LEU A 136 -8.02 -25.14 -42.39
N LYS A 137 -6.68 -25.20 -42.37
CA LYS A 137 -5.88 -25.26 -43.61
C LYS A 137 -6.21 -26.47 -44.46
N GLN A 138 -6.43 -27.63 -43.84
CA GLN A 138 -6.85 -28.83 -44.56
C GLN A 138 -8.23 -28.67 -45.20
N ALA A 139 -9.18 -28.03 -44.51
CA ALA A 139 -10.49 -27.71 -45.06
C ALA A 139 -10.40 -26.74 -46.25
N GLU A 140 -9.55 -25.71 -46.16
CA GLU A 140 -9.28 -24.78 -47.26
C GLU A 140 -8.68 -25.50 -48.48
N ILE A 141 -7.69 -26.36 -48.27
CA ILE A 141 -7.06 -27.14 -49.35
C ILE A 141 -8.08 -28.10 -49.98
N ALA A 142 -8.91 -28.78 -49.20
CA ALA A 142 -9.93 -29.68 -49.71
C ALA A 142 -11.01 -28.93 -50.51
N CYS A 143 -11.39 -27.72 -50.06
CA CYS A 143 -12.30 -26.84 -50.78
C CYS A 143 -11.70 -26.35 -52.10
N ALA A 144 -10.44 -25.92 -52.09
CA ALA A 144 -9.72 -25.51 -53.29
C ALA A 144 -9.59 -26.67 -54.31
N ASN A 145 -9.40 -27.90 -53.82
CA ASN A 145 -9.33 -29.10 -54.64
C ASN A 145 -10.72 -29.63 -55.08
N GLY A 146 -11.81 -29.02 -54.62
CA GLY A 146 -13.18 -29.45 -54.92
C GLY A 146 -13.61 -30.77 -54.28
N THR A 147 -12.83 -31.30 -53.33
CA THR A 147 -13.11 -32.56 -52.61
C THR A 147 -13.57 -32.29 -51.16
N ALA A 148 -14.11 -31.10 -50.89
CA ALA A 148 -14.52 -30.71 -49.54
C ALA A 148 -15.66 -31.58 -49.01
N THR A 149 -15.56 -31.96 -47.75
CA THR A 149 -16.68 -32.54 -47.02
C THR A 149 -17.63 -31.43 -46.54
N ILE A 150 -18.91 -31.76 -46.34
CA ILE A 150 -19.93 -30.80 -45.86
C ILE A 150 -19.50 -30.16 -44.53
N GLU A 151 -18.86 -30.93 -43.66
CA GLU A 151 -18.33 -30.46 -42.37
C GLU A 151 -17.20 -29.43 -42.55
N GLN A 152 -16.30 -29.63 -43.51
CA GLN A 152 -15.20 -28.71 -43.81
C GLN A 152 -15.70 -27.37 -44.36
N GLU A 153 -16.74 -27.39 -45.21
CA GLU A 153 -17.36 -26.15 -45.68
C GLU A 153 -18.10 -25.39 -44.57
N GLU A 154 -18.79 -26.10 -43.68
CA GLU A 154 -19.50 -25.49 -42.57
C GLU A 154 -18.53 -24.86 -41.56
N LEU A 155 -17.40 -25.51 -41.28
CA LEU A 155 -16.32 -24.96 -40.45
C LEU A 155 -15.82 -23.62 -41.01
N LEU A 156 -15.57 -23.55 -42.32
CA LEU A 156 -15.07 -22.35 -43.00
C LEU A 156 -16.11 -21.21 -42.98
N LYS A 157 -17.41 -21.55 -43.13
CA LYS A 157 -18.51 -20.58 -42.98
C LYS A 157 -18.59 -20.03 -41.55
N LYS A 158 -18.49 -20.91 -40.54
CA LYS A 158 -18.50 -20.53 -39.12
C LYS A 158 -17.33 -19.62 -38.76
N GLU A 159 -16.14 -19.90 -39.28
CA GLU A 159 -14.97 -19.05 -39.09
C GLU A 159 -15.19 -17.64 -39.66
N ARG A 160 -15.62 -17.54 -40.93
CA ARG A 160 -15.92 -16.25 -41.57
C ARG A 160 -16.96 -15.44 -40.79
N ILE A 161 -18.03 -16.08 -40.31
CA ILE A 161 -19.05 -15.42 -39.47
C ILE A 161 -18.43 -14.94 -38.15
N GLY A 162 -17.57 -15.76 -37.54
CA GLY A 162 -16.85 -15.44 -36.32
C GLY A 162 -15.91 -14.23 -36.47
N GLU A 163 -15.20 -14.12 -37.59
CA GLU A 163 -14.33 -12.98 -37.90
C GLU A 163 -15.10 -11.68 -38.04
N ILE A 164 -16.22 -11.69 -38.78
CA ILE A 164 -17.08 -10.52 -38.94
C ILE A 164 -17.62 -10.06 -37.58
N MET A 165 -18.00 -11.00 -36.71
CA MET A 165 -18.46 -10.67 -35.35
C MET A 165 -17.34 -10.13 -34.46
N LYS A 166 -16.11 -10.65 -34.59
CA LYS A 166 -14.95 -10.12 -33.87
C LYS A 166 -14.61 -8.71 -34.32
N GLN A 167 -14.60 -8.45 -35.63
CA GLN A 167 -14.37 -7.12 -36.19
C GLN A 167 -15.40 -6.12 -35.67
N LYS A 168 -16.70 -6.45 -35.74
CA LYS A 168 -17.75 -5.60 -35.15
C LYS A 168 -17.55 -5.35 -33.67
N ARG A 169 -17.18 -6.38 -32.90
CA ARG A 169 -16.91 -6.24 -31.46
C ARG A 169 -15.66 -5.39 -31.18
N GLU A 170 -14.65 -5.44 -32.03
CA GLU A 170 -13.44 -4.63 -31.92
C GLU A 170 -13.70 -3.18 -32.32
N GLU A 171 -14.51 -2.96 -33.35
CA GLU A 171 -15.04 -1.64 -33.72
C GLU A 171 -15.83 -1.03 -32.57
N GLU A 172 -16.75 -1.79 -31.96
CA GLU A 172 -17.49 -1.36 -30.77
C GLU A 172 -16.55 -1.03 -29.60
N LYS A 173 -15.54 -1.88 -29.35
CA LYS A 173 -14.54 -1.65 -28.30
C LYS A 173 -13.67 -0.43 -28.57
N ALA A 174 -13.30 -0.18 -29.83
CA ALA A 174 -12.56 1.00 -30.25
C ALA A 174 -13.43 2.26 -30.17
N GLN A 175 -14.73 2.13 -30.38
CA GLN A 175 -15.70 3.21 -30.21
C GLN A 175 -16.00 3.53 -28.75
N LYS A 176 -15.68 2.64 -27.79
CA LYS A 176 -15.90 2.91 -26.36
C LYS A 176 -15.18 4.19 -25.94
N PRO A 177 -15.84 5.06 -25.14
CA PRO A 177 -15.29 6.36 -24.72
C PRO A 177 -13.96 6.20 -23.97
N TRP A 178 -13.79 5.11 -23.23
CA TRP A 178 -12.53 4.80 -22.54
C TRP A 178 -11.37 4.47 -23.49
N ALA A 179 -11.64 3.78 -24.60
CA ALA A 179 -10.61 3.50 -25.61
C ALA A 179 -10.20 4.78 -26.35
N LYS A 180 -11.17 5.66 -26.65
CA LYS A 180 -10.91 7.00 -27.21
C LYS A 180 -10.08 7.86 -26.26
N ALA A 181 -10.43 7.88 -24.97
CA ALA A 181 -9.67 8.62 -23.94
C ALA A 181 -8.23 8.11 -23.80
N LYS A 182 -8.03 6.79 -23.80
CA LYS A 182 -6.68 6.20 -23.78
C LYS A 182 -5.86 6.55 -25.02
N ARG A 183 -6.47 6.50 -26.21
CA ARG A 183 -5.80 6.91 -27.45
C ARG A 183 -5.35 8.37 -27.36
N PHE A 184 -6.25 9.27 -26.95
CA PHE A 184 -5.92 10.69 -26.80
C PHE A 184 -4.81 10.95 -25.77
N LEU A 185 -4.80 10.24 -24.63
CA LEU A 185 -3.76 10.37 -23.62
C LEU A 185 -2.39 9.87 -24.10
N PHE A 186 -2.34 8.72 -24.78
CA PHE A 186 -1.09 8.17 -25.31
C PHE A 186 -0.60 8.94 -26.54
N GLU A 187 -1.50 9.49 -27.35
CA GLU A 187 -1.17 10.35 -28.49
C GLU A 187 -0.56 11.68 -28.04
N LYS A 188 -1.10 12.31 -26.99
CA LYS A 188 -0.54 13.54 -26.42
C LYS A 188 0.89 13.34 -25.87
N LEU A 189 1.18 12.19 -25.28
CA LEU A 189 2.51 11.86 -24.77
C LEU A 189 3.54 11.60 -25.89
N ASN A 190 3.14 10.92 -26.97
CA ASN A 190 4.03 10.70 -28.11
C ASN A 190 4.31 11.99 -28.92
N MET A 191 3.35 12.92 -28.95
CA MET A 191 3.53 14.20 -29.65
C MET A 191 4.53 15.13 -28.93
N GLU A 192 4.74 14.94 -27.62
CA GLU A 192 5.73 15.68 -26.84
C GLU A 192 7.17 15.13 -27.04
N ASP A 193 7.34 13.82 -27.25
CA ASP A 193 8.65 13.21 -27.57
C ASP A 193 9.07 13.39 -29.05
N THR A 194 8.11 13.58 -29.96
CA THR A 194 8.43 13.85 -31.38
C THR A 194 8.75 15.34 -31.64
N GLY A 195 8.48 16.22 -30.66
CA GLY A 195 8.67 17.67 -30.74
C GLY A 195 10.10 18.16 -30.46
N ALA A 196 11.04 17.29 -30.07
CA ALA A 196 12.41 17.67 -29.74
C ALA A 196 13.48 17.22 -30.77
N ASN A 197 13.09 16.55 -31.86
CA ASN A 197 14.02 16.09 -32.90
C ASN A 197 13.37 16.03 -34.30
N ALA A 198 12.96 17.17 -34.84
CA ALA A 198 12.82 17.35 -36.30
C ALA A 198 12.74 18.85 -36.65
N ALA A 199 13.87 19.42 -37.07
CA ALA A 199 13.86 20.60 -37.93
C ALA A 199 13.39 20.20 -39.35
N PRO A 200 12.80 21.12 -40.14
CA PRO A 200 11.93 20.79 -41.25
C PRO A 200 12.74 20.40 -42.50
N VAL A 201 12.42 19.26 -43.10
CA VAL A 201 12.82 18.95 -44.48
C VAL A 201 11.56 18.75 -45.30
N LEU A 202 11.42 19.64 -46.28
CA LEU A 202 10.43 19.64 -47.33
C LEU A 202 10.40 18.31 -48.09
N ALA A 203 9.22 17.68 -48.17
CA ALA A 203 8.86 16.80 -49.26
C ALA A 203 7.39 17.06 -49.60
N ILE A 204 7.21 17.71 -50.74
CA ILE A 204 5.95 17.91 -51.45
C ILE A 204 5.56 16.57 -52.07
N GLU A 205 4.36 16.06 -51.78
CA GLU A 205 3.53 15.28 -52.71
C GLU A 205 2.16 14.97 -52.09
N GLY A 206 1.07 15.32 -52.79
CA GLY A 206 -0.28 14.78 -52.53
C GLY A 206 -1.29 15.70 -51.83
N ALA A 207 -1.46 16.94 -52.26
CA ALA A 207 -2.60 17.77 -51.87
C ALA A 207 -3.77 17.60 -52.85
N ASP A 208 -4.72 16.68 -52.59
CA ASP A 208 -6.00 16.67 -53.34
C ASP A 208 -7.19 15.92 -52.69
N GLN A 209 -7.44 16.00 -51.36
CA GLN A 209 -8.69 15.43 -50.79
C GLN A 209 -9.41 16.24 -49.70
N THR A 210 -8.87 17.37 -49.24
CA THR A 210 -9.44 18.09 -48.09
C THR A 210 -10.37 19.26 -48.44
N GLN A 211 -10.60 19.56 -49.71
CA GLN A 211 -11.51 20.66 -50.10
C GLN A 211 -12.93 20.21 -50.48
N GLY A 212 -13.18 18.91 -50.67
CA GLY A 212 -14.52 18.38 -50.99
C GLY A 212 -15.47 18.28 -49.78
N SER A 213 -14.94 17.91 -48.61
CA SER A 213 -15.79 17.55 -47.45
C SER A 213 -16.40 18.75 -46.72
N VAL A 214 -15.74 19.92 -46.75
CA VAL A 214 -16.25 21.11 -46.08
C VAL A 214 -17.37 21.77 -46.89
N MET A 215 -17.26 21.78 -48.23
CA MET A 215 -18.34 22.24 -49.10
C MET A 215 -19.57 21.34 -49.01
N GLU A 216 -19.39 20.01 -48.96
CA GLU A 216 -20.49 19.05 -48.79
C GLU A 216 -21.15 19.17 -47.41
N ALA A 217 -20.37 19.38 -46.35
CA ALA A 217 -20.91 19.61 -45.00
C ALA A 217 -21.70 20.93 -44.88
N VAL A 218 -21.26 22.00 -45.57
CA VAL A 218 -22.01 23.27 -45.60
C VAL A 218 -23.27 23.13 -46.44
N GLN A 219 -23.23 22.40 -47.56
CA GLN A 219 -24.39 22.16 -48.41
C GLN A 219 -25.43 21.25 -47.74
N ALA A 220 -25.00 20.23 -46.99
CA ALA A 220 -25.87 19.38 -46.18
C ALA A 220 -26.51 20.15 -45.02
N LYS A 221 -25.77 21.07 -44.39
CA LYS A 221 -26.30 21.93 -43.32
C LYS A 221 -27.31 22.95 -43.87
N GLN A 222 -27.03 23.56 -45.02
CA GLN A 222 -27.98 24.45 -45.70
C GLN A 222 -29.24 23.70 -46.18
N ALA A 223 -29.13 22.45 -46.61
CA ALA A 223 -30.27 21.62 -46.98
C ALA A 223 -31.16 21.26 -45.77
N LEU A 224 -30.55 21.00 -44.60
CA LEU A 224 -31.26 20.76 -43.34
C LEU A 224 -31.94 22.02 -42.80
N ASP A 225 -31.27 23.18 -42.86
CA ASP A 225 -31.87 24.46 -42.45
C ASP A 225 -33.01 24.88 -43.40
N ALA A 226 -32.89 24.60 -44.71
CA ALA A 226 -33.95 24.82 -45.69
C ALA A 226 -35.14 23.84 -45.54
N ALA A 227 -34.90 22.62 -45.06
CA ALA A 227 -35.95 21.66 -44.73
C ALA A 227 -36.66 22.04 -43.42
N SER A 228 -35.92 22.51 -42.41
CA SER A 228 -36.47 22.98 -41.14
C SER A 228 -37.36 24.22 -41.30
N ALA A 229 -37.03 25.12 -42.23
CA ALA A 229 -37.86 26.28 -42.57
C ALA A 229 -39.20 25.93 -43.25
N LYS A 230 -39.38 24.70 -43.76
CA LYS A 230 -40.61 24.26 -44.45
C LYS A 230 -41.59 23.48 -43.58
N THR A 231 -41.18 23.02 -42.39
CA THR A 231 -42.01 22.26 -41.45
C THR A 231 -41.89 22.85 -40.06
N GLY A 232 -42.69 23.86 -39.76
CA GLY A 232 -42.69 24.56 -38.46
C GLY A 232 -43.16 23.69 -37.28
N ALA A 233 -42.29 22.81 -36.76
CA ALA A 233 -42.42 22.17 -35.45
C ALA A 233 -41.04 21.70 -34.94
N PRO A 234 -40.63 22.01 -33.70
CA PRO A 234 -39.34 21.58 -33.15
C PRO A 234 -39.39 20.11 -32.71
N LEU A 235 -38.55 19.28 -33.33
CA LEU A 235 -38.27 17.91 -32.90
C LEU A 235 -37.35 17.93 -31.66
N PRO A 236 -37.61 17.12 -30.63
CA PRO A 236 -36.72 17.03 -29.46
C PRO A 236 -35.36 16.50 -29.88
N GLY A 237 -34.30 17.19 -29.48
CA GLY A 237 -32.93 16.90 -29.90
C GLY A 237 -32.45 15.54 -29.39
N GLN A 238 -31.54 14.93 -30.12
CA GLN A 238 -30.88 13.64 -29.80
C GLN A 238 -30.26 13.60 -28.39
N LEU A 239 -29.94 14.77 -27.82
CA LEU A 239 -29.43 14.95 -26.46
C LEU A 239 -30.48 14.68 -25.37
N ASP A 240 -31.74 15.04 -25.59
CA ASP A 240 -32.82 14.79 -24.61
C ASP A 240 -33.14 13.30 -24.51
N VAL A 241 -33.14 12.60 -25.66
CA VAL A 241 -33.30 11.14 -25.70
C VAL A 241 -32.11 10.44 -25.02
N MET A 242 -30.90 10.99 -25.12
CA MET A 242 -29.75 10.44 -24.39
C MET A 242 -29.81 10.74 -22.89
N ALA A 243 -30.29 11.92 -22.48
CA ALA A 243 -30.45 12.27 -21.07
C ALA A 243 -31.47 11.35 -20.39
N GLU A 244 -32.62 11.09 -21.04
CA GLU A 244 -33.65 10.20 -20.51
C GLU A 244 -33.15 8.75 -20.39
N ASN A 245 -32.37 8.27 -21.37
CA ASN A 245 -31.74 6.95 -21.32
C ASN A 245 -30.65 6.83 -20.23
N VAL A 246 -29.86 7.90 -20.02
CA VAL A 246 -28.86 7.94 -18.95
C VAL A 246 -29.55 7.97 -17.58
N GLU A 247 -30.66 8.69 -17.44
CA GLU A 247 -31.43 8.74 -16.21
C GLU A 247 -32.06 7.37 -15.88
N GLN A 248 -32.60 6.68 -16.88
CA GLN A 248 -33.12 5.32 -16.70
C GLN A 248 -32.00 4.31 -16.38
N ALA A 249 -30.83 4.41 -17.03
CA ALA A 249 -29.68 3.56 -16.73
C ALA A 249 -29.10 3.82 -15.33
N ALA A 250 -29.16 5.04 -14.83
CA ALA A 250 -28.75 5.39 -13.47
C ALA A 250 -29.72 4.81 -12.42
N LYS A 251 -31.04 4.93 -12.64
CA LYS A 251 -32.07 4.36 -11.74
C LYS A 251 -32.00 2.83 -11.66
N ALA A 252 -31.69 2.14 -12.76
CA ALA A 252 -31.52 0.69 -12.77
C ALA A 252 -30.25 0.21 -12.04
N LYS A 253 -29.16 0.99 -12.09
CA LYS A 253 -27.90 0.63 -11.41
C LYS A 253 -27.96 0.90 -9.90
N THR A 254 -28.68 1.92 -9.46
CA THR A 254 -28.83 2.21 -8.02
C THR A 254 -29.74 1.20 -7.31
N SER A 255 -30.77 0.67 -7.98
CA SER A 255 -31.61 -0.41 -7.44
C SER A 255 -30.91 -1.78 -7.43
N SER A 256 -30.02 -2.04 -8.39
CA SER A 256 -29.27 -3.29 -8.48
C SER A 256 -28.29 -3.50 -7.33
N TRP A 257 -27.70 -2.43 -6.79
CA TRP A 257 -26.69 -2.57 -5.73
C TRP A 257 -27.30 -2.70 -4.33
N THR A 258 -28.51 -2.17 -4.11
CA THR A 258 -29.25 -2.32 -2.86
C THR A 258 -29.94 -3.68 -2.74
N SER A 259 -30.39 -4.28 -3.86
CA SER A 259 -30.97 -5.64 -3.89
C SER A 259 -29.99 -6.73 -3.42
N TRP A 260 -28.69 -6.61 -3.75
CA TRP A 260 -27.68 -7.56 -3.26
C TRP A 260 -27.45 -7.45 -1.74
N LEU A 261 -27.66 -6.28 -1.14
CA LEU A 261 -27.52 -6.08 0.31
C LEU A 261 -28.76 -6.55 1.09
N THR A 262 -29.95 -6.48 0.50
CA THR A 262 -31.21 -6.86 1.15
C THR A 262 -31.74 -8.24 0.75
N GLY A 263 -31.05 -8.96 -0.13
CA GLY A 263 -31.31 -10.37 -0.42
C GLY A 263 -32.72 -10.65 -0.95
N ARG A 264 -33.26 -9.72 -1.74
CA ARG A 264 -34.50 -9.89 -2.51
C ARG A 264 -34.27 -9.54 -3.97
#